data_AF-A0A954UMV4-F1
#
_entry.id   AF-A0A954UMV4-F1
#
_cell.length_a   1.000
_cell.length_b   1.000
_cell.length_c   1.000
_cell.angle_alpha   90.00
_cell.angle_beta   90.00
_cell.angle_gamma   90.00
#
_symmetry.space_group_name_H-M   'P 1'
#
loop_
_entity.id
_entity.type
_entity.pdbx_description
1 polymer ?
#
loop_
_entity_poly.entity_id
_entity_poly.type
_entity_poly.pdbx_seq_one_letter_code
_entity_poly.pdbx_strand_id
1 'polypeptide(L)'
;VKPYAMLGAGTLSATLWKVRVNGDQWEYFFNLFRSSETDGSVTQRFTAEDLIQLVKLAQVLASVLDEDGCLDHALRLRMRRLHVWLDMMFHSE
;
A
#
# COMPACT_ATOMS: atom_id res chain seq x y z
N VAL A 1 3.71 -3.09 -19.49
CA VAL A 1 3.29 -2.15 -18.43
C VAL A 1 4.19 -2.39 -17.23
N LYS A 2 4.74 -1.35 -16.59
CA LYS A 2 5.60 -1.48 -15.40
C LYS A 2 4.86 -0.98 -14.16
N PRO A 3 5.11 -1.54 -12.96
CA PRO A 3 4.56 -0.98 -11.73
C PRO A 3 5.08 0.46 -11.54
N TYR A 4 4.24 1.29 -10.95
CA TYR A 4 4.58 2.65 -10.54
C TYR A 4 5.56 2.62 -9.36
N ALA A 5 5.28 1.79 -8.36
CA ALA A 5 6.13 1.60 -7.19
C ALA A 5 6.05 0.17 -6.67
N MET A 6 7.08 -0.22 -5.91
CA MET A 6 7.05 -1.42 -5.08
C MET A 6 7.26 -0.97 -3.63
N LEU A 7 6.33 -1.35 -2.76
CA LEU A 7 6.26 -0.90 -1.37
C LEU A 7 6.35 -2.12 -0.45
N GLY A 8 6.90 -1.96 0.74
CA GLY A 8 7.13 -3.08 1.66
C GLY A 8 6.89 -2.74 3.12
N ALA A 9 6.48 -3.74 3.89
CA ALA A 9 6.38 -3.70 5.34
C ALA A 9 6.71 -5.11 5.89
N GLY A 10 7.93 -5.29 6.38
CA GLY A 10 8.41 -6.60 6.84
C GLY A 10 8.50 -7.61 5.69
N THR A 11 7.83 -8.76 5.86
CA THR A 11 7.76 -9.84 4.86
C THR A 11 6.70 -9.59 3.79
N LEU A 12 5.91 -8.52 3.92
CA LEU A 12 4.88 -8.17 2.96
C LEU A 12 5.36 -7.09 2.00
N SER A 13 4.95 -7.23 0.75
CA SER A 13 5.18 -6.23 -0.29
C SER A 13 3.95 -6.02 -1.16
N ALA A 14 3.86 -4.84 -1.77
CA ALA A 14 2.85 -4.48 -2.73
C ALA A 14 3.49 -3.94 -4.01
N THR A 15 2.99 -4.35 -5.17
CA THR A 15 3.24 -3.62 -6.42
C THR A 15 2.11 -2.66 -6.65
N LEU A 16 2.39 -1.36 -6.74
CA LEU A 16 1.42 -0.31 -7.03
C LEU A 16 1.47 0.01 -8.52
N TRP A 17 0.31 0.03 -9.15
CA TRP A 17 0.11 0.33 -10.57
C TRP A 17 -0.68 1.62 -10.67
N LYS A 18 -0.34 2.44 -11.65
CA LYS A 18 -1.00 3.71 -11.94
C LYS A 18 -1.35 3.72 -13.43
N VAL A 19 -2.63 3.74 -13.75
CA VAL A 19 -3.15 3.62 -15.11
C VAL A 19 -3.95 4.87 -15.45
N ARG A 20 -3.68 5.44 -16.63
CA ARG A 20 -4.47 6.56 -17.16
C ARG A 20 -5.71 6.00 -17.84
N VAL A 21 -6.89 6.40 -17.39
CA VAL A 21 -8.15 5.84 -17.92
C VAL A 21 -8.77 6.76 -18.98
N ASN A 22 -9.04 8.01 -18.64
CA ASN A 22 -9.62 9.00 -19.55
C ASN A 22 -9.15 10.41 -19.20
N GLY A 23 -8.69 11.19 -20.19
CA GLY A 23 -8.25 12.57 -19.95
C GLY A 23 -7.19 12.62 -18.85
N ASP A 24 -7.37 13.44 -17.82
CA ASP A 24 -6.43 13.58 -16.70
C ASP A 24 -6.77 12.70 -15.48
N GLN A 25 -7.63 11.69 -15.65
CA GLN A 25 -7.99 10.75 -14.57
C GLN A 25 -7.02 9.55 -14.50
N TRP A 26 -6.66 9.22 -13.27
CA TRP A 26 -5.76 8.13 -12.92
C TRP A 26 -6.46 7.12 -12.01
N GLU A 27 -6.25 5.84 -12.28
CA GLU A 27 -6.65 4.73 -11.42
C GLU A 27 -5.44 4.00 -10.86
N TYR A 28 -5.59 3.47 -9.65
CA TYR A 28 -4.54 2.78 -8.92
C TYR A 28 -4.97 1.37 -8.59
N PHE A 29 -4.06 0.43 -8.77
CA PHE A 29 -4.25 -0.98 -8.43
C PHE A 29 -3.04 -1.45 -7.67
N PHE A 30 -3.22 -2.38 -6.74
CA PHE A 30 -2.10 -3.00 -6.07
C PHE A 30 -2.29 -4.51 -5.91
N ASN A 31 -1.18 -5.22 -6.07
CA ASN A 31 -1.11 -6.66 -5.78
C ASN A 31 -0.23 -6.86 -4.54
N LEU A 32 -0.67 -7.72 -3.63
CA LEU A 32 0.03 -8.03 -2.39
C LEU A 32 0.79 -9.35 -2.52
N PHE A 33 1.95 -9.41 -1.88
CA PHE A 33 2.84 -10.56 -1.86
C PHE A 33 3.43 -10.74 -0.47
N ARG A 34 3.61 -11.99 -0.06
CA ARG A 34 4.32 -12.40 1.14
C ARG A 34 5.59 -13.13 0.75
N SER A 35 6.75 -12.62 1.14
CA SER A 35 8.04 -13.29 0.98
C SER A 35 8.36 -14.13 2.22
N SER A 36 8.82 -15.36 2.01
CA SER A 36 9.38 -16.20 3.04
C SER A 36 10.84 -15.79 3.29
N GLU A 37 11.18 -15.47 4.54
CA GLU A 37 12.56 -15.13 4.93
C GLU A 37 13.49 -16.34 4.84
N THR A 38 12.94 -17.55 4.95
CA THR A 38 13.71 -18.80 5.02
C THR A 38 14.23 -19.25 3.66
N ASP A 39 13.42 -19.15 2.61
CA ASP A 39 13.73 -19.69 1.28
C ASP A 39 13.56 -18.67 0.14
N GLY A 40 13.20 -17.43 0.46
CA GLY A 40 12.97 -16.37 -0.53
C GLY A 40 11.74 -16.60 -1.41
N SER A 41 10.92 -17.61 -1.11
CA SER A 41 9.72 -17.90 -1.90
C SER A 41 8.68 -16.79 -1.73
N VAL A 42 7.92 -16.52 -2.79
CA VAL A 42 6.86 -15.52 -2.80
C VAL A 42 5.51 -16.21 -2.90
N THR A 43 4.59 -15.83 -2.02
CA THR A 43 3.24 -16.41 -1.94
C THR A 43 2.19 -15.32 -1.81
N GLN A 44 0.93 -15.70 -1.99
CA GLN A 44 -0.26 -14.86 -1.71
C GLN A 44 -1.11 -15.43 -0.57
N ARG A 45 -0.52 -16.34 0.21
CA ARG A 45 -1.18 -16.94 1.38
C ARG A 45 -0.69 -16.22 2.63
N PHE A 46 -1.60 -15.54 3.30
CA PHE A 46 -1.33 -14.78 4.52
C PHE A 46 -1.76 -15.57 5.76
N THR A 47 -1.02 -15.40 6.85
CA THR A 47 -1.34 -15.93 8.18
C THR A 47 -1.89 -14.81 9.08
N ALA A 48 -2.38 -15.16 10.26
CA ALA A 48 -2.84 -14.18 11.24
C ALA A 48 -1.72 -13.24 11.72
N GLU A 49 -0.48 -13.73 11.79
CA GLU A 49 0.69 -12.92 12.21
C GLU A 49 1.00 -11.80 11.20
N ASP A 50 0.67 -12.02 9.92
CA ASP A 50 0.86 -11.03 8.87
C ASP A 50 -0.08 -9.82 9.02
N LEU A 51 -1.12 -9.88 9.86
CA LEU A 51 -2.09 -8.79 10.03
C LEU A 51 -1.44 -7.47 10.44
N ILE A 52 -0.46 -7.51 11.35
CA ILE A 52 0.25 -6.29 11.78
C ILE A 52 0.98 -5.66 10.60
N GLN A 53 1.65 -6.49 9.79
CA GLN A 53 2.39 -6.05 8.62
C GLN A 53 1.45 -5.58 7.50
N LEU A 54 0.27 -6.17 7.35
CA LEU A 54 -0.77 -5.72 6.42
C LEU A 54 -1.25 -4.31 6.78
N VAL A 55 -1.45 -4.04 8.07
CA VAL A 55 -1.86 -2.70 8.53
C VAL A 55 -0.75 -1.68 8.30
N LYS A 56 0.52 -2.03 8.54
CA LYS A 56 1.67 -1.19 8.19
C LYS A 56 1.78 -0.95 6.69
N LEU A 57 1.60 -1.98 5.87
CA LEU A 57 1.63 -1.86 4.42
C LEU A 57 0.49 -0.97 3.89
N ALA A 58 -0.70 -1.07 4.50
CA ALA A 58 -1.82 -0.18 4.20
C ALA A 58 -1.52 1.29 4.56
N GLN A 59 -0.83 1.54 5.68
CA GLN A 59 -0.37 2.87 6.07
C GLN A 59 0.61 3.44 5.03
N VAL A 60 1.60 2.66 4.60
CA VAL A 60 2.56 3.04 3.55
C VAL A 60 1.87 3.29 2.20
N LEU A 61 0.94 2.42 1.80
CA LEU A 61 0.18 2.62 0.56
C LEU A 61 -0.62 3.93 0.60
N ALA A 62 -1.28 4.20 1.73
CA ALA A 62 -2.08 5.40 1.92
C ALA A 62 -1.24 6.68 1.96
N SER A 63 -0.01 6.65 2.50
CA SER A 63 0.87 7.83 2.46
C SER A 63 1.34 8.14 1.02
N VAL A 64 1.79 7.12 0.29
CA VAL A 64 2.23 7.27 -1.11
C VAL A 64 1.11 7.78 -2.00
N LEU A 65 -0.12 7.29 -1.78
CA LEU A 65 -1.30 7.73 -2.52
C LEU A 65 -1.73 9.18 -2.18
N ASP A 66 -1.56 9.65 -0.95
CA ASP A 66 -1.80 11.07 -0.62
C ASP A 66 -0.77 11.98 -1.31
N GLU A 67 0.49 11.56 -1.33
CA GLU A 67 1.61 12.33 -1.87
C GLU A 67 1.64 12.39 -3.41
N ASP A 68 1.14 11.37 -4.10
CA ASP A 68 1.19 11.28 -5.57
C ASP A 68 0.37 12.39 -6.28
N GLY A 69 -0.64 12.95 -5.61
CA GLY A 69 -1.37 14.14 -6.08
C GLY A 69 -2.29 13.94 -7.29
N CYS A 70 -2.32 12.77 -7.92
CA CYS A 70 -3.15 12.50 -9.10
C CYS A 70 -4.47 11.79 -8.76
N LEU A 71 -4.70 11.44 -7.49
CA LEU A 71 -6.01 11.03 -6.99
C LEU A 71 -6.98 12.21 -6.98
N ASP A 72 -8.27 11.91 -7.13
CA ASP A 72 -9.31 12.90 -6.87
C ASP A 72 -9.21 13.42 -5.42
N HIS A 73 -9.65 14.67 -5.22
CA HIS A 73 -9.47 15.35 -3.94
C HIS A 73 -10.11 14.59 -2.76
N ALA A 74 -11.27 13.96 -2.98
CA ALA A 74 -12.00 13.26 -1.92
C ALA A 74 -11.28 11.97 -1.51
N LEU A 75 -10.82 11.18 -2.47
CA LEU A 75 -10.06 9.96 -2.23
C LEU A 75 -8.68 10.28 -1.63
N ARG A 76 -8.01 11.32 -2.11
CA ARG A 76 -6.74 11.80 -1.52
C ARG A 76 -6.90 12.17 -0.05
N LEU A 77 -7.96 12.91 0.30
CA LEU A 77 -8.26 13.26 1.69
C LEU A 77 -8.54 12.01 2.55
N ARG A 78 -9.18 10.97 1.99
CA ARG A 78 -9.38 9.70 2.69
C ARG A 78 -8.05 8.98 2.93
N MET A 79 -7.16 8.94 1.94
CA MET A 79 -5.82 8.35 2.08
C MET A 79 -4.99 9.10 3.13
N ARG A 80 -5.07 10.44 3.15
CA ARG A 80 -4.47 11.27 4.21
C ARG A 80 -4.94 10.87 5.60
N ARG A 81 -6.26 10.86 5.81
CA ARG A 81 -6.84 10.50 7.12
C ARG A 81 -6.46 9.09 7.53
N LEU A 82 -6.47 8.15 6.58
CA LEU A 82 -6.12 6.75 6.84
C LEU A 82 -4.67 6.60 7.30
N HIS A 83 -3.70 7.16 6.58
CA HIS A 83 -2.30 6.99 6.99
C HIS A 83 -2.02 7.71 8.32
N VAL A 84 -2.59 8.89 8.57
CA VAL A 84 -2.44 9.60 9.85
C VAL A 84 -3.04 8.79 11.00
N TRP A 85 -4.24 8.23 10.81
CA TRP A 85 -4.90 7.43 11.83
C TRP A 85 -4.13 6.15 12.15
N LEU A 86 -3.63 5.45 11.12
CA LEU A 86 -2.80 4.26 11.29
C LEU A 86 -1.45 4.60 11.94
N ASP A 87 -0.85 5.72 11.59
CA ASP A 87 0.40 6.20 12.19
C ASP A 87 0.22 6.44 13.70
N MET A 88 -0.89 7.07 14.10
CA MET A 88 -1.22 7.28 15.53
C MET A 88 -1.37 5.97 16.30
N MET A 89 -1.95 4.93 15.70
CA MET A 89 -2.09 3.61 16.34
C MET A 89 -0.73 2.94 16.61
N PHE A 90 0.26 3.13 15.73
CA PHE A 90 1.57 2.51 15.89
C PHE A 90 2.53 3.29 16.78
N HIS A 91 2.26 4.59 17.03
CA HIS A 91 3.04 5.41 17.96
C HIS A 91 2.51 5.34 19.41
N SER A 92 1.40 4.65 19.67
CA SER A 92 0.81 4.48 21.00
C SER A 92 1.29 3.26 21.78
N GLU A 93 2.32 2.55 21.29
CA GLU A 93 3.05 1.47 21.99
C GLU A 93 4.37 1.98 22.58
#